data_AF-A0AAE9SV49-F1
#
_entry.id   AF-A0AAE9SV49-F1
#
_cell.length_a   1.000
_cell.length_b   1.000
_cell.length_c   1.000
_cell.angle_alpha   90.00
_cell.angle_beta   90.00
_cell.angle_gamma   90.00
#
_symmetry.space_group_name_H-M   'P 1'
#
loop_
_entity.id
_entity.type
_entity.pdbx_description
1 polymer ?
#
loop_
_entity_poly.entity_id
_entity_poly.type
_entity_poly.pdbx_seq_one_letter_code
_entity_poly.pdbx_strand_id
1 'polypeptide(L)'
;MNASPNPIEISFELAASRCEDLTPLVYRRLFDVHPETQRMFRIEGRDLVTGSMLALAIEAILDFAGQRRGHFRLIACEVASHDGYGTPRQLFIAFFAIIRDTLRDLLGDQWSTEMARAWDQLLVEIDAFADAAT
;
A
#
# COMPACT_ATOMS: atom_id res chain seq x y z
N MET A 1 10.96 -27.60 -1.80
CA MET A 1 10.51 -26.79 -2.95
C MET A 1 10.66 -25.35 -2.53
N ASN A 2 11.65 -24.64 -3.06
CA ASN A 2 11.71 -23.19 -2.85
C ASN A 2 10.58 -22.62 -3.69
N ALA A 3 9.57 -22.03 -3.03
CA ALA A 3 8.55 -21.28 -3.75
C ALA A 3 9.24 -20.24 -4.64
N SER A 4 8.77 -20.06 -5.87
CA SER A 4 9.20 -18.93 -6.69
C SER A 4 9.06 -17.65 -5.85
N PRO A 5 10.07 -16.77 -5.84
CA PRO A 5 10.05 -15.59 -4.99
C PRO A 5 8.86 -14.71 -5.39
N ASN A 6 8.09 -14.27 -4.39
CA ASN A 6 6.86 -13.50 -4.58
C ASN A 6 7.20 -12.12 -5.19
N PRO A 7 6.73 -11.77 -6.40
CA PRO A 7 7.09 -10.50 -7.03
C PRO A 7 6.71 -9.26 -6.20
N ILE A 8 5.71 -9.35 -5.32
CA ILE A 8 5.35 -8.29 -4.38
C ILE A 8 6.48 -8.08 -3.36
N GLU A 9 6.93 -9.15 -2.71
CA GLU A 9 8.05 -9.11 -1.76
C GLU A 9 9.33 -8.56 -2.42
N ILE A 10 9.68 -9.08 -3.61
CA ILE A 10 10.87 -8.62 -4.35
C ILE A 10 10.79 -7.12 -4.64
N SER A 11 9.61 -6.60 -5.00
CA SER A 11 9.46 -5.17 -5.28
C SER A 11 9.75 -4.28 -4.06
N PHE A 12 9.37 -4.73 -2.85
CA PHE A 12 9.71 -4.04 -1.61
C PHE A 12 11.19 -4.21 -1.22
N GLU A 13 11.77 -5.39 -1.41
CA GLU A 13 13.20 -5.65 -1.15
C GLU A 13 14.10 -4.76 -2.03
N LEU A 14 13.78 -4.66 -3.32
CA LEU A 14 14.51 -3.76 -4.22
C LEU A 14 14.32 -2.30 -3.83
N ALA A 15 13.12 -1.88 -3.42
CA ALA A 15 12.87 -0.51 -2.97
C ALA A 15 13.69 -0.17 -1.72
N ALA A 16 13.76 -1.08 -0.75
CA ALA A 16 14.57 -0.92 0.47
C ALA A 16 16.06 -0.77 0.17
N SER A 17 16.57 -1.36 -0.92
CA SER A 17 17.97 -1.16 -1.34
C SER A 17 18.27 0.23 -1.92
N ARG A 18 17.24 1.01 -2.28
CA ARG A 18 17.34 2.32 -2.94
C ARG A 18 16.86 3.48 -2.08
N CYS A 19 16.03 3.21 -1.09
CA CYS A 19 15.34 4.21 -0.30
C CYS A 19 15.24 3.73 1.16
N GLU A 20 15.82 4.51 2.07
CA GLU A 20 15.78 4.23 3.51
C GLU A 20 14.37 4.41 4.09
N ASP A 21 13.64 5.41 3.60
CA ASP A 21 12.26 5.69 4.01
C ASP A 21 11.36 5.99 2.80
N LEU A 22 10.42 5.08 2.55
CA LEU A 22 9.45 5.18 1.46
C LEU A 22 8.33 6.20 1.76
N THR A 23 8.13 6.55 3.04
CA THR A 23 7.01 7.38 3.52
C THR A 23 6.89 8.71 2.78
N PRO A 24 7.95 9.53 2.65
CA PRO A 24 7.83 10.82 1.99
C PRO A 24 7.46 10.68 0.51
N LEU A 25 7.91 9.62 -0.17
CA LEU A 25 7.61 9.37 -1.58
C LEU A 25 6.14 8.98 -1.79
N VAL A 26 5.63 8.06 -0.97
CA VAL A 26 4.24 7.60 -1.04
C VAL A 26 3.27 8.74 -0.75
N TYR A 27 3.50 9.48 0.34
CA TYR A 27 2.58 10.55 0.73
C TYR A 27 2.65 11.75 -0.20
N ARG A 28 3.83 12.10 -0.75
CA ARG A 28 3.90 13.10 -1.81
C ARG A 28 3.01 12.71 -2.99
N ARG A 29 3.12 11.47 -3.49
CA ARG A 29 2.26 10.98 -4.56
C ARG A 29 0.78 11.01 -4.16
N LEU A 30 0.45 10.57 -2.94
CA LEU A 30 -0.93 10.62 -2.45
C LEU A 30 -1.49 12.04 -2.51
N PHE A 31 -0.74 13.04 -2.06
CA PHE A 31 -1.18 14.44 -2.07
C PHE A 31 -1.23 15.05 -3.46
N ASP A 32 -0.39 14.60 -4.39
CA ASP A 32 -0.43 15.06 -5.77
C ASP A 32 -1.67 14.50 -6.51
N VAL A 33 -2.04 13.23 -6.25
CA VAL A 33 -3.19 12.56 -6.90
C VAL A 33 -4.51 12.90 -6.20
N HIS A 34 -4.49 13.02 -4.87
CA HIS A 34 -5.64 13.30 -4.00
C HIS A 34 -5.34 14.49 -3.07
N PRO A 35 -5.30 15.73 -3.59
CA PRO A 35 -4.96 16.92 -2.78
C PRO A 35 -5.85 17.11 -1.55
N GLU A 36 -7.09 16.64 -1.59
CA GLU A 36 -8.03 16.65 -0.47
C GLU A 36 -7.49 15.95 0.79
N THR A 37 -6.62 14.94 0.62
CA THR A 37 -6.04 14.17 1.72
C THR A 37 -5.06 14.98 2.56
N GLN A 38 -4.47 16.05 2.02
CA GLN A 38 -3.54 16.91 2.79
C GLN A 38 -4.21 17.46 4.06
N ARG A 39 -5.50 17.78 3.98
CA ARG A 39 -6.29 18.33 5.09
C ARG A 39 -6.73 17.29 6.11
N MET A 40 -6.63 16.00 5.78
CA MET A 40 -6.97 14.90 6.68
C MET A 40 -5.87 14.66 7.73
N PHE A 41 -4.63 15.07 7.44
CA PHE A 41 -3.51 14.96 8.37
C PHE A 41 -3.30 16.26 9.14
N ARG A 42 -3.17 16.17 10.47
CA ARG A 42 -2.69 17.28 11.29
C ARG A 42 -1.24 17.60 10.94
N ILE A 43 -0.83 18.85 11.11
CA ILE A 43 0.56 19.28 10.90
C ILE A 43 1.46 18.66 11.99
N GLU A 44 1.04 18.75 13.25
CA GLU A 44 1.76 18.18 14.38
C GLU A 44 1.63 16.65 14.39
N GLY A 45 2.76 15.95 14.51
CA GLY A 45 2.80 14.48 14.57
C GLY A 45 2.52 13.78 13.24
N ARG A 46 2.40 14.53 12.14
CA ARG A 46 2.12 14.00 10.79
C ARG A 46 3.05 12.86 10.42
N ASP A 47 4.36 13.09 10.54
CA ASP A 47 5.38 12.17 10.06
C ASP A 47 5.26 10.80 10.77
N LEU A 48 5.03 10.81 12.08
CA LEU A 48 4.81 9.60 12.87
C LEU A 48 3.56 8.84 12.41
N VAL A 49 2.43 9.53 12.26
CA VAL A 49 1.17 8.91 11.81
C VAL A 49 1.33 8.34 10.42
N THR A 50 1.93 9.10 9.50
CA THR A 50 2.09 8.69 8.11
C THR A 50 3.02 7.48 7.98
N GLY A 51 4.13 7.45 8.73
CA GLY A 51 5.07 6.34 8.75
C GLY A 51 4.45 5.07 9.34
N SER A 52 3.76 5.18 10.47
CA SER A 52 3.06 4.03 11.08
C SER A 52 1.96 3.48 10.17
N MET A 53 1.16 4.35 9.54
CA MET A 53 0.10 3.93 8.62
C MET A 53 0.67 3.22 7.38
N LEU A 54 1.78 3.73 6.82
CA LEU A 54 2.44 3.06 5.70
C LEU A 54 3.04 1.70 6.10
N ALA A 55 3.69 1.61 7.26
CA ALA A 55 4.25 0.35 7.74
C ALA A 55 3.16 -0.73 7.89
N LEU A 56 2.03 -0.40 8.52
CA LEU A 56 0.89 -1.32 8.64
C LEU A 56 0.31 -1.73 7.27
N ALA A 57 0.21 -0.79 6.34
CA ALA A 57 -0.25 -1.09 4.98
C ALA A 57 0.71 -2.06 4.26
N ILE A 58 2.02 -1.87 4.39
CA ILE A 58 3.03 -2.77 3.80
C ILE A 58 2.96 -4.16 4.44
N GLU A 59 2.86 -4.26 5.75
CA GLU A 59 2.71 -5.54 6.45
C GLU A 59 1.45 -6.29 6.00
N ALA A 60 0.33 -5.58 5.87
CA ALA A 60 -0.91 -6.15 5.38
C ALA A 60 -0.80 -6.60 3.92
N ILE A 61 -0.15 -5.83 3.05
CA ILE A 61 0.12 -6.19 1.64
C ILE A 61 0.96 -7.47 1.56
N LEU A 62 2.08 -7.53 2.28
CA LEU A 62 2.99 -8.68 2.26
C LEU A 62 2.30 -9.94 2.78
N ASP A 63 1.52 -9.83 3.85
CA ASP A 63 0.74 -10.96 4.37
C ASP A 63 -0.36 -11.39 3.39
N PHE A 64 -1.05 -10.43 2.75
CA PHE A 64 -2.08 -10.69 1.75
C PHE A 64 -1.53 -11.42 0.53
N ALA A 65 -0.35 -11.00 0.04
CA ALA A 65 0.35 -11.58 -1.09
C ALA A 65 1.02 -12.94 -0.77
N GLY A 66 1.25 -13.21 0.51
CA GLY A 66 1.88 -14.43 1.00
C GLY A 66 0.88 -15.46 1.53
N GLN A 67 1.19 -16.01 2.71
CA GLN A 67 0.42 -17.10 3.33
C GLN A 67 -0.85 -16.65 4.07
N ARG A 68 -1.14 -15.34 4.15
CA ARG A 68 -2.33 -14.78 4.79
C ARG A 68 -2.49 -15.23 6.25
N ARG A 69 -1.46 -14.98 7.06
CA ARG A 69 -1.39 -15.41 8.46
C ARG A 69 -2.25 -14.57 9.40
N GLY A 70 -2.69 -13.38 8.97
CA GLY A 70 -3.75 -12.64 9.67
C GLY A 70 -3.73 -11.12 9.50
N HIS A 71 -2.57 -10.51 9.22
CA HIS A 71 -2.45 -9.04 9.05
C HIS A 71 -3.26 -8.52 7.87
N PHE A 72 -3.43 -9.34 6.83
CA PHE A 72 -4.29 -9.01 5.69
C PHE A 72 -5.73 -8.65 6.11
N ARG A 73 -6.22 -9.17 7.26
CA ARG A 73 -7.56 -8.85 7.79
C ARG A 73 -7.68 -7.41 8.27
N LEU A 74 -6.57 -6.74 8.58
CA LEU A 74 -6.56 -5.31 8.90
C LEU A 74 -7.15 -4.50 7.75
N ILE A 75 -6.97 -4.91 6.49
CA ILE A 75 -7.56 -4.23 5.33
C ILE A 75 -9.08 -4.11 5.51
N ALA A 76 -9.76 -5.19 5.88
CA ALA A 76 -11.20 -5.19 6.12
C ALA A 76 -11.60 -4.30 7.32
N CYS A 77 -10.88 -4.41 8.43
CA CYS A 77 -11.16 -3.60 9.63
C CYS A 77 -10.96 -2.10 9.39
N GLU A 78 -9.89 -1.74 8.69
CA GLU A 78 -9.47 -0.36 8.50
C GLU A 78 -10.36 0.38 7.50
N VAL A 79 -10.95 -0.29 6.50
CA VAL A 79 -11.93 0.32 5.59
C VAL A 79 -13.06 0.99 6.37
N ALA A 80 -13.64 0.31 7.36
CA ALA A 80 -14.73 0.83 8.17
C ALA A 80 -14.27 1.99 9.08
N SER A 81 -13.09 1.86 9.71
CA SER A 81 -12.51 2.92 10.54
C SER A 81 -12.25 4.20 9.73
N HIS A 82 -11.71 4.04 8.51
CA HIS A 82 -11.36 5.15 7.62
C HIS A 82 -12.59 5.89 7.08
N ASP A 83 -13.69 5.18 6.83
CA ASP A 83 -14.97 5.83 6.50
C ASP A 83 -15.42 6.77 7.62
N GLY A 84 -15.30 6.32 8.89
CA GLY A 84 -15.56 7.15 10.07
C GLY A 84 -14.66 8.39 10.21
N TYR A 85 -13.47 8.37 9.60
CA TYR A 85 -12.56 9.52 9.51
C TYR A 85 -12.79 10.39 8.28
N GLY A 86 -13.78 10.06 7.44
CA GLY A 86 -14.09 10.78 6.21
C GLY A 86 -13.19 10.41 5.04
N THR A 87 -12.56 9.24 5.07
CA THR A 87 -11.81 8.65 3.95
C THR A 87 -12.70 7.58 3.30
N PRO A 88 -13.36 7.87 2.16
CA PRO A 88 -14.24 6.91 1.52
C PRO A 88 -13.47 5.65 1.11
N ARG A 89 -14.15 4.50 1.05
CA ARG A 89 -13.57 3.21 0.60
C ARG A 89 -12.75 3.35 -0.68
N GLN A 90 -13.22 4.10 -1.68
CA GLN A 90 -12.51 4.31 -2.94
C GLN A 90 -11.13 4.94 -2.73
N LEU A 91 -11.03 5.92 -1.83
CA LEU A 91 -9.78 6.58 -1.48
C LEU A 91 -8.86 5.67 -0.64
N PHE A 92 -9.45 4.88 0.27
CA PHE A 92 -8.71 3.86 1.02
C PHE A 92 -8.07 2.83 0.08
N ILE A 93 -8.83 2.29 -0.88
CA ILE A 93 -8.33 1.33 -1.87
C ILE A 93 -7.31 1.98 -2.82
N ALA A 94 -7.52 3.25 -3.21
CA ALA A 94 -6.56 3.99 -4.03
C ALA A 94 -5.17 4.09 -3.38
N PHE A 95 -5.07 4.11 -2.05
CA PHE A 95 -3.79 4.16 -1.35
C PHE A 95 -2.86 2.99 -1.70
N PHE A 96 -3.40 1.78 -1.90
CA PHE A 96 -2.59 0.63 -2.32
C PHE A 96 -2.02 0.81 -3.74
N ALA A 97 -2.78 1.43 -4.64
CA ALA A 97 -2.30 1.78 -5.97
C ALA A 97 -1.22 2.89 -5.93
N ILE A 98 -1.35 3.85 -5.01
CA ILE A 98 -0.31 4.87 -4.75
C ILE A 98 1.00 4.22 -4.30
N ILE A 99 0.95 3.20 -3.44
CA ILE A 99 2.14 2.43 -3.03
C ILE A 99 2.77 1.73 -4.24
N ARG A 100 1.97 0.98 -5.03
CA ARG A 100 2.44 0.32 -6.27
C ARG A 100 3.14 1.31 -7.20
N ASP A 101 2.50 2.43 -7.50
CA ASP A 101 3.03 3.41 -8.46
C ASP A 101 4.28 4.10 -7.93
N THR A 102 4.41 4.24 -6.61
CA THR A 102 5.63 4.74 -5.98
C THR A 102 6.77 3.74 -6.11
N LEU A 103 6.51 2.44 -5.91
CA LEU A 103 7.51 1.39 -6.13
C LEU A 103 7.92 1.30 -7.60
N ARG A 104 6.96 1.32 -8.53
CA ARG A 104 7.23 1.31 -9.97
C ARG A 104 8.19 2.44 -10.37
N ASP A 105 7.87 3.66 -9.95
CA ASP A 105 8.66 4.83 -10.34
C ASP A 105 10.02 4.85 -9.63
N LEU A 106 10.12 4.34 -8.39
CA LEU A 106 11.40 4.18 -7.68
C LEU A 106 12.31 3.10 -8.31
N LEU A 107 11.73 2.01 -8.79
CA LEU A 107 12.46 0.88 -9.37
C LEU A 107 12.87 1.11 -10.83
N GLY A 108 12.10 1.90 -11.58
CA GLY A 108 12.40 2.23 -12.98
C GLY A 108 12.61 0.96 -13.80
N ASP A 109 13.78 0.81 -14.44
CA ASP A 109 14.11 -0.35 -15.28
C ASP A 109 14.13 -1.70 -14.54
N GLN A 110 14.20 -1.71 -13.20
CA GLN A 110 14.11 -2.94 -12.41
C GLN A 110 12.66 -3.37 -12.12
N TRP A 111 11.67 -2.53 -12.45
CA TRP A 111 10.26 -2.91 -12.37
C TRP A 111 9.92 -3.89 -13.48
N SER A 112 9.81 -5.18 -13.14
CA SER A 112 9.60 -6.24 -14.13
C SER A 112 8.13 -6.39 -14.55
N THR A 113 7.89 -7.10 -15.65
CA THR A 113 6.52 -7.42 -16.10
C THR A 113 5.80 -8.32 -15.10
N GLU A 114 6.52 -9.20 -14.42
CA GLU A 114 6.01 -10.07 -13.37
C GLU A 114 5.56 -9.27 -12.15
N MET A 115 6.34 -8.26 -11.74
CA MET A 115 5.94 -7.33 -10.67
C MET A 115 4.67 -6.58 -11.06
N ALA A 116 4.62 -6.02 -12.28
CA ALA A 116 3.43 -5.31 -12.77
C ALA A 116 2.18 -6.18 -12.68
N ARG A 117 2.24 -7.40 -13.23
CA ARG A 117 1.11 -8.34 -13.21
C ARG A 117 0.70 -8.75 -11.80
N ALA A 118 1.66 -9.04 -10.93
CA ALA A 118 1.39 -9.43 -9.55
C ALA A 118 0.70 -8.30 -8.78
N TRP A 119 1.15 -7.05 -8.95
CA TRP A 119 0.53 -5.89 -8.31
C TRP A 119 -0.86 -5.60 -8.86
N ASP A 120 -1.08 -5.70 -10.17
CA ASP A 120 -2.41 -5.49 -10.74
C ASP A 120 -3.42 -6.55 -10.24
N GLN A 121 -3.00 -7.81 -10.18
CA GLN A 121 -3.78 -8.90 -9.58
C GLN A 121 -4.06 -8.64 -8.09
N LEU A 122 -3.05 -8.24 -7.32
CA LEU A 122 -3.16 -7.96 -5.89
C LEU A 122 -4.19 -6.86 -5.61
N LEU A 123 -4.18 -5.77 -6.38
CA LEU A 123 -5.12 -4.66 -6.20
C LEU A 123 -6.57 -5.08 -6.44
N VAL A 124 -6.82 -5.92 -7.46
CA VAL A 124 -8.14 -6.49 -7.72
C VAL A 124 -8.59 -7.38 -6.56
N GLU A 125 -7.70 -8.21 -6.02
CA GLU A 125 -8.02 -9.09 -4.89
C GLU A 125 -8.27 -8.32 -3.59
N ILE A 126 -7.50 -7.25 -3.32
CA ILE A 126 -7.71 -6.37 -2.17
C ILE A 126 -9.05 -5.65 -2.26
N ASP A 127 -9.41 -5.13 -3.44
CA ASP A 127 -10.70 -4.47 -3.66
C ASP A 127 -11.86 -5.44 -3.43
N ALA A 128 -11.80 -6.64 -4.02
CA ALA A 128 -12.81 -7.67 -3.82
C ALA A 128 -12.91 -8.13 -2.35
N PHE A 129 -11.77 -8.26 -1.65
CA PHE A 129 -11.74 -8.62 -0.23
C PHE A 129 -12.36 -7.55 0.66
N ALA A 130 -12.05 -6.28 0.39
CA ALA A 130 -12.62 -5.15 1.10
C ALA A 130 -14.12 -5.02 0.86
N ASP A 131 -14.61 -5.31 -0.36
CA ASP A 131 -16.04 -5.31 -0.68
C ASP A 131 -16.80 -6.35 0.14
N ALA A 132 -16.31 -7.60 0.15
CA ALA A 132 -16.94 -8.72 0.85
C ALA A 132 -16.96 -8.59 2.39
N ALA A 133 -16.21 -7.64 2.95
CA ALA A 133 -16.16 -7.37 4.37
C ALA A 133 -17.16 -6.29 4.84
N THR A 134 -17.86 -5.65 3.90
CA THR A 134 -18.86 -4.59 4.15
C THR A 134 -20.27 -5.16 4.24
#